data_AF-A0A960CMD2-F1
#
_entry.id   AF-A0A960CMD2-F1
#
_cell.length_a   1.000
_cell.length_b   1.000
_cell.length_c   1.000
_cell.angle_alpha   90.00
_cell.angle_beta   90.00
_cell.angle_gamma   90.00
#
_symmetry.space_group_name_H-M   'P 1'
#
loop_
_entity.id
_entity.type
_entity.pdbx_description
1 polymer ?
#
loop_
_entity_poly.entity_id
_entity_poly.type
_entity_poly.pdbx_seq_one_letter_code
_entity_poly.pdbx_strand_id
1 'polypeptide(L)'
;TRSAAGVELWADRLAGAVLAIGNAPTALFRLLELVDEGVPAPVSVLGGPVGFVGSAQSKDELIANPRGMNYLVVRGRRGGSAMAAAAVNAIASERE
;
A
#
# COMPACT_ATOMS: atom_id res chain seq x y z
N THR A 1 -4.66 8.54 11.65
CA THR A 1 -6.07 8.62 11.18
C THR A 1 -6.76 7.28 11.42
N ARG A 2 -8.09 7.19 11.27
CA ARG A 2 -8.78 5.88 11.39
C ARG A 2 -8.25 4.84 10.39
N SER A 3 -7.92 5.25 9.17
CA SER A 3 -7.31 4.35 8.18
C SER A 3 -5.93 3.84 8.62
N ALA A 4 -5.09 4.70 9.20
CA ALA A 4 -3.79 4.30 9.77
C ALA A 4 -3.96 3.33 10.96
N ALA A 5 -4.88 3.63 11.88
CA ALA A 5 -5.19 2.75 13.01
C ALA A 5 -5.73 1.37 12.57
N GLY A 6 -6.39 1.29 11.41
CA GLY A 6 -6.81 0.02 10.83
C GLY A 6 -5.65 -0.88 10.41
N VAL A 7 -4.50 -0.30 10.03
CA VAL A 7 -3.30 -1.06 9.66
C VAL A 7 -2.70 -1.77 10.87
N GLU A 8 -2.78 -1.18 12.07
CA GLU A 8 -2.35 -1.81 13.33
C GLU A 8 -3.04 -3.16 13.55
N LEU A 9 -4.33 -3.25 13.22
CA LEU A 9 -5.14 -4.47 13.37
C LEU A 9 -4.77 -5.56 12.36
N TRP A 10 -3.84 -5.28 11.44
CA TRP A 10 -3.34 -6.23 10.44
C TRP A 10 -1.92 -6.69 10.75
N ALA A 11 -1.24 -6.13 11.75
CA ALA A 11 0.18 -6.36 12.01
C ALA A 11 0.54 -7.85 12.10
N ASP A 12 -0.34 -8.66 12.71
CA ASP A 12 -0.19 -10.12 12.86
C ASP A 12 -0.41 -10.92 11.56
N ARG A 13 -0.94 -10.28 10.51
CA ARG A 13 -1.31 -10.88 9.23
C ARG A 13 -0.57 -10.26 8.04
N LEU A 14 0.39 -9.36 8.28
CA LEU A 14 1.13 -8.71 7.19
C LEU A 14 2.10 -9.69 6.51
N ALA A 15 2.72 -10.61 7.25
CA ALA A 15 3.64 -11.59 6.68
C ALA A 15 2.96 -12.41 5.57
N GLY A 16 3.52 -12.37 4.35
CA GLY A 16 2.97 -13.12 3.21
C GLY A 16 1.80 -12.42 2.49
N ALA A 17 1.30 -11.30 2.99
CA ALA A 17 0.11 -10.64 2.43
C ALA A 17 0.41 -9.85 1.15
N VAL A 18 -0.62 -9.68 0.33
CA VAL A 18 -0.68 -8.68 -0.74
C VAL A 18 -1.62 -7.56 -0.28
N LEU A 19 -1.08 -6.37 -0.03
CA LEU A 19 -1.85 -5.23 0.47
C LEU A 19 -2.37 -4.36 -0.68
N ALA A 20 -3.63 -3.92 -0.60
CA ALA A 20 -4.20 -2.96 -1.54
C ALA A 20 -4.56 -1.65 -0.80
N ILE A 21 -3.89 -0.54 -1.15
CA ILE A 21 -4.10 0.77 -0.52
C ILE A 21 -4.54 1.80 -1.56
N GLY A 22 -5.83 1.81 -1.87
CA GLY A 22 -6.45 2.67 -2.89
C GLY A 22 -6.70 4.13 -2.50
N ASN A 23 -6.85 4.42 -1.21
CA ASN A 23 -7.40 5.71 -0.77
C ASN A 23 -6.44 6.49 0.13
N ALA A 24 -6.16 5.98 1.33
CA ALA A 24 -5.58 6.77 2.40
C ALA A 24 -4.04 6.79 2.36
N PRO A 25 -3.38 7.95 2.12
CA PRO A 25 -1.93 8.06 2.23
C PRO A 25 -1.41 7.73 3.63
N THR A 26 -2.19 8.07 4.64
CA THR A 26 -1.86 7.78 6.04
C THR A 26 -1.85 6.29 6.36
N ALA A 27 -2.57 5.44 5.61
CA ALA A 27 -2.45 4.00 5.75
C ALA A 27 -1.13 3.48 5.17
N LEU A 28 -0.68 4.03 4.03
CA LEU A 28 0.60 3.67 3.43
C LEU A 28 1.77 4.14 4.32
N PHE A 29 1.74 5.37 4.84
CA PHE A 29 2.74 5.80 5.81
C PHE A 29 2.77 4.90 7.04
N ARG A 30 1.61 4.56 7.63
CA ARG A 30 1.60 3.72 8.82
C ARG A 30 2.11 2.30 8.56
N LEU A 31 1.82 1.74 7.39
CA LEU A 31 2.40 0.46 6.98
C LEU A 31 3.93 0.52 6.97
N LEU A 32 4.51 1.59 6.40
CA LEU A 32 5.96 1.76 6.32
C LEU A 32 6.59 1.90 7.72
N GLU A 33 5.96 2.69 8.60
CA GLU A 33 6.38 2.82 10.00
C GLU A 33 6.35 1.48 10.74
N LEU A 34 5.29 0.68 10.58
CA LEU A 34 5.21 -0.65 11.22
C LEU A 34 6.33 -1.59 10.77
N VAL A 35 6.67 -1.57 9.48
CA VAL A 35 7.76 -2.37 8.96
C VAL A 35 9.10 -1.89 9.52
N ASP A 36 9.30 -0.57 9.63
CA ASP A 36 10.49 0.02 10.26
C ASP A 36 10.55 -0.31 11.78
N GLU A 37 9.40 -0.48 12.44
CA GLU A 37 9.26 -0.95 13.84
C GLU A 37 9.52 -2.47 14.01
N GLY A 38 9.78 -3.20 12.92
CA GLY A 38 10.12 -4.62 12.93
C GLY A 38 8.94 -5.56 12.69
N VAL A 39 7.76 -5.05 12.35
CA VAL A 39 6.66 -5.90 11.88
C VAL A 39 7.04 -6.51 10.52
N PRO A 40 6.81 -7.82 10.30
CA PRO A 40 7.11 -8.44 9.03
C PRO A 40 6.43 -7.72 7.85
N ALA A 41 7.22 -7.42 6.82
CA ALA A 41 6.72 -6.76 5.62
C ALA A 41 5.75 -7.68 4.84
N PRO A 42 4.69 -7.13 4.23
CA PRO A 42 3.92 -7.86 3.23
C PRO A 42 4.75 -8.17 1.99
N VAL A 43 4.28 -9.12 1.18
CA VAL A 43 4.92 -9.48 -0.09
C VAL A 43 4.85 -8.32 -1.08
N SER A 44 3.72 -7.61 -1.10
CA SER A 44 3.55 -6.47 -1.99
C SER A 44 2.51 -5.44 -1.54
N VAL A 45 2.62 -4.24 -2.09
CA VAL A 45 1.63 -3.15 -1.97
C VAL A 45 1.13 -2.73 -3.36
N LEU A 46 -0.19 -2.72 -3.54
CA LEU A 46 -0.89 -2.43 -4.79
C LEU A 46 -1.74 -1.17 -4.71
N GLY A 47 -1.74 -0.41 -5.81
CA GLY A 47 -2.80 0.54 -6.12
C GLY A 47 -2.82 1.80 -5.27
N GLY A 48 -1.64 2.38 -5.05
CA GLY A 48 -1.42 3.46 -4.10
C GLY A 48 -2.43 4.62 -4.06
N PRO A 49 -2.43 5.36 -2.94
CA PRO A 49 -3.44 6.35 -2.60
C PRO A 49 -3.58 7.47 -3.65
N VAL A 50 -4.79 8.06 -3.71
CA VAL A 50 -5.13 9.19 -4.57
C VAL A 50 -5.20 10.48 -3.75
N GLY A 51 -4.95 11.62 -4.39
CA GLY A 51 -5.29 12.92 -3.84
C GLY A 51 -4.15 13.92 -3.82
N PHE A 52 -4.38 15.03 -3.12
CA PHE A 52 -3.51 16.20 -3.18
C PHE A 52 -2.57 16.32 -1.97
N VAL A 53 -2.89 15.65 -0.86
CA VAL A 53 -2.11 15.72 0.39
C VAL A 53 -1.56 14.34 0.69
N GLY A 54 -0.23 14.21 0.75
CA GLY A 54 0.46 12.97 1.14
C GLY A 54 0.44 11.83 0.10
N SER A 55 -0.45 11.87 -0.91
CA SER A 55 -0.55 10.83 -1.94
C SER A 55 0.78 10.60 -2.65
N ALA A 56 1.35 11.64 -3.27
CA ALA A 56 2.61 11.51 -4.00
C ALA A 56 3.74 11.09 -3.04
N GLN A 57 3.85 11.80 -1.91
CA GLN A 57 4.91 11.60 -0.93
C GLN A 57 4.93 10.18 -0.35
N SER A 58 3.77 9.62 0.01
CA SER A 58 3.69 8.25 0.55
C SER A 58 4.11 7.19 -0.48
N LYS A 59 3.78 7.39 -1.75
CA LYS A 59 4.19 6.48 -2.83
C LYS A 59 5.67 6.65 -3.18
N ASP A 60 6.16 7.88 -3.18
CA ASP A 60 7.56 8.17 -3.45
C ASP A 60 8.46 7.59 -2.34
N GLU A 61 8.02 7.65 -1.08
CA GLU A 61 8.70 6.99 0.04
C GLU A 61 8.77 5.46 -0.14
N LEU A 62 7.66 4.81 -0.50
CA LEU A 62 7.65 3.38 -0.81
C LEU A 62 8.60 3.03 -1.97
N ILE A 63 8.63 3.87 -3.01
CA ILE A 63 9.50 3.68 -4.18
C ILE A 63 10.98 3.82 -3.81
N ALA A 64 11.31 4.84 -3.01
CA ALA A 64 12.68 5.12 -2.61
C ALA A 64 13.20 4.04 -1.65
N ASN A 65 12.34 3.60 -0.71
CA ASN A 65 12.67 2.69 0.35
C ASN A 65 11.57 1.61 0.46
N PRO A 66 11.66 0.50 -0.28
CA PRO A 66 10.58 -0.49 -0.33
C PRO A 66 10.51 -1.43 0.88
N ARG A 67 11.48 -1.39 1.80
CA ARG A 67 11.60 -2.32 2.95
C ARG A 67 11.47 -3.81 2.54
N GLY A 68 12.00 -4.17 1.37
CA GLY A 68 11.94 -5.54 0.83
C GLY A 68 10.59 -5.93 0.21
N MET A 69 9.60 -5.04 0.20
CA MET A 69 8.31 -5.28 -0.46
C MET A 69 8.40 -5.08 -1.97
N ASN A 70 7.64 -5.87 -2.73
CA ASN A 70 7.31 -5.49 -4.11
C ASN A 70 6.23 -4.40 -4.12
N TYR A 71 6.13 -3.61 -5.19
CA TYR A 71 5.08 -2.59 -5.28
C TYR A 71 4.58 -2.35 -6.70
N LEU A 72 3.31 -1.97 -6.80
CA LEU A 72 2.71 -1.44 -8.02
C LEU A 72 1.92 -0.18 -7.69
N VAL A 73 2.45 0.98 -8.06
CA VAL A 73 1.86 2.29 -7.74
C VAL A 73 1.85 3.22 -8.94
N VAL A 74 0.84 4.09 -9.00
CA VAL A 74 0.79 5.21 -9.94
C VAL A 74 1.43 6.43 -9.26
N ARG A 75 2.54 6.94 -9.81
CA ARG A 75 3.24 8.10 -9.24
C ARG A 75 2.37 9.38 -9.24
N GLY A 76 2.68 10.30 -8.33
CA GLY A 76 2.00 11.58 -8.21
C GLY A 76 0.63 11.49 -7.53
N ARG A 77 -0.35 12.24 -8.03
CA ARG A 77 -1.66 12.44 -7.37
C ARG A 77 -2.75 11.44 -7.78
N ARG A 78 -2.53 10.68 -8.86
CA ARG A 78 -3.49 9.69 -9.37
C ARG A 78 -3.35 8.37 -8.62
N GLY A 79 -4.44 7.64 -8.53
CA GLY A 79 -4.58 6.39 -7.79
C GLY A 79 -6.06 6.09 -7.61
N GLY A 80 -6.42 5.41 -6.53
CA GLY A 80 -7.81 5.23 -6.16
C GLY A 80 -8.20 3.76 -6.00
N SER A 81 -9.31 3.53 -5.29
CA SER A 81 -9.82 2.18 -5.03
C SER A 81 -10.09 1.38 -6.31
N ALA A 82 -10.54 2.02 -7.39
CA ALA A 82 -10.78 1.34 -8.67
C ALA A 82 -9.48 0.76 -9.27
N MET A 83 -8.39 1.54 -9.24
CA MET A 83 -7.09 1.09 -9.73
C MET A 83 -6.50 0.01 -8.81
N ALA A 84 -6.67 0.14 -7.49
CA ALA A 84 -6.22 -0.88 -6.55
C ALA A 84 -6.95 -2.22 -6.73
N ALA A 85 -8.27 -2.17 -6.85
CA ALA A 85 -9.08 -3.36 -7.11
C ALA A 85 -8.74 -3.99 -8.46
N ALA A 86 -8.55 -3.18 -9.52
CA ALA A 86 -8.14 -3.68 -10.82
C ALA A 86 -6.77 -4.38 -10.78
N ALA A 87 -5.79 -3.81 -10.06
CA ALA A 87 -4.48 -4.44 -9.88
C ALA A 87 -4.58 -5.78 -9.15
N VAL A 88 -5.41 -5.87 -8.09
CA VAL A 88 -5.66 -7.14 -7.39
C VAL A 88 -6.31 -8.16 -8.32
N ASN A 89 -7.37 -7.77 -9.04
CA ASN A 89 -8.08 -8.66 -9.95
C ASN A 89 -7.15 -9.22 -11.04
N ALA A 90 -6.29 -8.37 -11.61
CA ALA A 90 -5.38 -8.74 -12.69
C ALA A 90 -4.34 -9.79 -12.27
N ILE A 91 -3.93 -9.81 -11.00
CA ILE A 91 -2.98 -10.82 -10.50
C ILE A 91 -3.66 -12.04 -9.87
N ALA A 92 -4.99 -12.00 -9.70
CA ALA A 92 -5.74 -13.08 -9.08
C ALA A 92 -6.16 -14.16 -10.08
N SER A 93 -6.10 -13.89 -11.38
CA SER A 93 -6.49 -14.83 -12.43
C SER A 93 -5.69 -14.63 -13.71
N GLU A 94 -5.51 -15.70 -14.47
CA GLU A 94 -4.94 -15.66 -15.84
C GLU A 94 -6.00 -15.31 -16.91
N ARG A 95 -7.27 -15.20 -16.51
CA ARG A 95 -8.36 -14.81 -17.42
C ARG A 95 -8.58 -13.30 -17.35
N GLU A 96 -8.65 -12.67 -18.52
CA GLU A 96 -9.13 -11.29 -18.67
C GLU A 96 -10.66 -11.20 -18.61
#